data_AF-A0A3D1V3N0-F1
#
_entry.id   AF-A0A3D1V3N0-F1
#
_cell.length_a   1.000
_cell.length_b   1.000
_cell.length_c   1.000
_cell.angle_alpha   90.00
_cell.angle_beta   90.00
_cell.angle_gamma   90.00
#
_symmetry.space_group_name_H-M   'P 1'
#
loop_
_entity.id
_entity.type
_entity.pdbx_description
1 polymer ?
#
loop_
_entity_poly.entity_id
_entity_poly.type
_entity_poly.pdbx_seq_one_letter_code
_entity_poly.pdbx_strand_id
1 'polypeptide(L)'
;MRQLVVVPTSLRLLVGAIVTLALGLAIGIGVNSVLASSPPTTVSACVSKMSGFVRIVSSDRYCMRTERFMTWQSGADLSGVEARLTALEGLVTTQQATIASQQATIDDLTAQVPACLSTANDGTALFSGCNVQIINGQGSTATVNGKGNLIVGYNEDNGDTRTGSHNVVVGSSHTYSSYGGLVAGYDNIISGDYASVSGG
;
A
#
# COMPACT_ATOMS: atom_id res chain seq x y z
N MET A 1 -7.19 25.55 43.01
CA MET A 1 -8.52 25.46 42.36
C MET A 1 -8.35 25.53 40.85
N ARG A 2 -8.37 24.37 40.18
CA ARG A 2 -8.62 24.21 38.74
C ARG A 2 -8.92 22.72 38.51
N GLN A 3 -10.21 22.39 38.39
CA GLN A 3 -10.69 21.06 38.04
C GLN A 3 -10.37 20.78 36.57
N LEU A 4 -9.59 19.73 36.29
CA LEU A 4 -9.63 19.09 34.97
C LEU A 4 -10.79 18.09 34.99
N VAL A 5 -11.79 18.36 34.16
CA VAL A 5 -12.91 17.45 33.91
C VAL A 5 -12.42 16.36 32.96
N VAL A 6 -12.52 15.11 33.42
CA VAL A 6 -12.38 13.89 32.62
C VAL A 6 -13.59 13.78 31.67
N VAL A 7 -13.34 13.64 30.37
CA VAL A 7 -14.39 13.36 29.38
C VAL A 7 -14.40 11.85 29.09
N PRO A 8 -15.52 11.14 29.29
CA PRO A 8 -15.59 9.69 29.12
C PRO A 8 -15.61 9.30 27.64
N THR A 9 -14.92 8.20 27.34
CA THR A 9 -14.84 7.51 26.05
C THR A 9 -16.10 6.69 25.80
N SER A 10 -17.15 7.36 25.33
CA SER A 10 -18.27 6.69 24.65
C SER A 10 -18.88 7.71 23.71
N LEU A 11 -19.08 7.32 22.44
CA LEU A 11 -19.81 8.10 21.43
C LEU A 11 -18.97 9.16 20.67
N ARG A 12 -18.09 8.72 19.76
CA ARG A 12 -17.71 9.55 18.60
C ARG A 12 -18.69 9.30 17.47
N LEU A 13 -19.72 10.15 17.43
CA LEU A 13 -20.65 10.32 16.33
C LEU A 13 -19.95 11.02 15.15
N LEU A 14 -20.21 10.51 13.96
CA LEU A 14 -20.34 11.24 12.68
C LEU A 14 -19.31 12.35 12.36
N VAL A 15 -18.28 11.99 11.59
CA VAL A 15 -17.84 12.82 10.46
C VAL A 15 -17.62 11.89 9.27
N GLY A 16 -18.44 12.04 8.22
CA GLY A 16 -18.25 11.33 6.95
C GLY A 16 -19.46 10.57 6.42
N ALA A 17 -20.67 11.11 6.53
CA ALA A 17 -21.76 10.67 5.66
C ALA A 17 -21.80 11.56 4.43
N ILE A 18 -21.71 10.98 3.22
CA ILE A 18 -22.62 11.16 2.07
C ILE A 18 -21.97 10.57 0.78
N VAL A 19 -22.76 9.74 0.09
CA VAL A 19 -22.60 9.02 -1.20
C VAL A 19 -21.51 7.91 -1.26
N THR A 20 -21.75 6.66 -1.67
CA THR A 20 -22.75 6.06 -2.56
C THR A 20 -23.10 4.62 -2.13
N LEU A 21 -24.39 4.35 -1.95
CA LEU A 21 -24.95 3.02 -2.14
C LEU A 21 -25.10 2.81 -3.65
N ALA A 22 -24.34 1.89 -4.23
CA ALA A 22 -24.64 1.34 -5.55
C ALA A 22 -24.28 -0.15 -5.57
N LEU A 23 -25.30 -0.98 -5.34
CA LEU A 23 -25.34 -2.32 -5.91
C LEU A 23 -25.15 -2.17 -7.44
N GLY A 24 -23.97 -2.54 -7.92
CA GLY A 24 -23.66 -2.59 -9.33
C GLY A 24 -23.15 -3.98 -9.66
N LEU A 25 -24.08 -4.91 -9.88
CA LEU A 25 -23.84 -6.14 -10.62
C LEU A 25 -23.10 -5.74 -11.91
N ALA A 26 -21.81 -6.04 -12.01
CA ALA A 26 -21.06 -5.88 -13.24
C ALA A 26 -21.54 -6.94 -14.23
N ILE A 27 -22.70 -6.70 -14.83
CA ILE A 27 -23.03 -7.26 -16.13
C ILE A 27 -21.93 -6.73 -17.03
N GLY A 28 -21.08 -7.63 -17.53
CA GLY A 28 -20.16 -7.34 -18.62
C GLY A 28 -20.99 -6.95 -19.84
N ILE A 29 -21.38 -5.69 -19.93
CA ILE A 29 -21.84 -5.12 -21.18
C ILE A 29 -20.57 -4.68 -21.88
N GLY A 30 -20.02 -5.58 -22.68
CA GLY A 30 -19.09 -5.22 -23.74
C GLY A 30 -19.83 -4.28 -24.69
N VAL A 31 -19.85 -2.99 -24.38
CA VAL A 31 -20.15 -1.97 -25.38
C VAL A 31 -18.89 -1.78 -26.22
N ASN A 32 -18.62 -2.78 -27.09
CA ASN A 32 -17.96 -2.52 -28.36
C ASN A 32 -18.96 -1.76 -29.24
N SER A 33 -19.33 -0.56 -28.80
CA SER A 33 -19.96 0.43 -29.66
C SER A 33 -18.81 1.10 -30.39
N VAL A 34 -18.37 0.49 -31.49
CA VAL A 34 -17.69 1.26 -32.53
C VAL A 34 -18.71 2.30 -32.97
N LEU A 35 -18.62 3.50 -32.39
CA LEU A 35 -19.34 4.66 -32.87
C LEU A 35 -18.94 4.80 -34.34
N ALA A 36 -19.87 4.51 -35.24
CA ALA A 36 -19.71 4.86 -36.64
C ALA A 36 -19.64 6.39 -36.71
N SER A 37 -18.44 6.95 -36.63
CA SER A 37 -18.21 8.37 -36.83
C SER A 37 -18.63 8.69 -38.26
N SER A 38 -19.68 9.50 -38.41
CA SER A 38 -20.02 10.07 -39.72
C SER A 38 -18.79 10.79 -40.27
N PRO A 39 -18.52 10.71 -41.60
CA PRO A 39 -17.35 11.37 -42.18
C PRO A 39 -17.35 12.86 -41.78
N PRO A 40 -16.22 13.42 -41.33
CA PRO A 40 -16.17 14.75 -40.73
C PRO A 40 -16.69 15.79 -41.72
N THR A 41 -17.79 16.47 -41.35
CA THR A 41 -18.28 17.59 -42.16
C THR A 41 -17.37 18.78 -41.94
N THR A 42 -16.75 19.25 -43.01
CA THR A 42 -15.90 20.45 -42.98
C THR A 42 -16.76 21.64 -43.36
N VAL A 43 -16.94 22.58 -42.44
CA VAL A 43 -17.58 23.87 -42.71
C VAL A 43 -16.50 24.85 -43.13
N SER A 44 -16.60 25.35 -44.36
CA SER A 44 -15.72 26.40 -44.88
C SER A 44 -16.35 27.78 -44.70
N ALA A 45 -15.58 28.76 -44.26
CA ALA A 45 -16.02 30.14 -44.17
C ALA A 45 -14.91 31.14 -44.48
N CYS A 46 -15.34 32.34 -44.82
CA CYS A 46 -14.50 33.52 -44.91
C CYS A 46 -14.79 34.44 -43.73
N VAL A 47 -13.74 34.85 -43.04
CA VAL A 47 -13.83 35.74 -41.86
C VAL A 47 -13.21 37.08 -42.21
N SER A 48 -13.97 38.17 -42.04
CA SER A 48 -13.48 39.53 -42.25
C SER A 48 -12.34 39.87 -41.30
N LYS A 49 -11.21 40.36 -41.83
CA LYS A 49 -10.04 40.77 -41.03
C LYS A 49 -10.29 42.03 -40.19
N MET A 50 -11.26 42.87 -40.59
CA MET A 50 -11.54 44.16 -39.94
C MET A 50 -12.69 44.07 -38.92
N SER A 51 -13.71 43.26 -39.20
CA SER A 51 -14.92 43.19 -38.37
C SER A 51 -15.16 41.85 -37.68
N GLY A 52 -14.42 40.80 -38.05
CA GLY A 52 -14.64 39.45 -37.53
C GLY A 52 -15.93 38.78 -38.02
N PHE A 53 -16.71 39.43 -38.88
CA PHE A 53 -17.93 38.87 -39.43
C PHE A 53 -17.61 37.60 -40.24
N VAL A 54 -18.39 36.55 -39.99
CA VAL A 54 -18.20 35.22 -40.58
C VAL A 54 -19.26 34.99 -41.66
N ARG A 55 -18.82 34.55 -42.84
CA ARG A 55 -19.70 34.11 -43.94
C ARG A 55 -19.37 32.67 -44.30
N ILE A 56 -20.35 31.78 -44.14
CA ILE A 56 -20.23 30.38 -44.57
C ILE A 56 -20.26 30.33 -46.11
N VAL A 57 -19.35 29.56 -46.70
CA VAL A 57 -19.17 29.44 -48.15
C VAL A 57 -19.02 27.99 -48.57
N SER A 58 -19.26 27.68 -49.85
CA SER A 58 -18.89 26.38 -50.42
C SER A 58 -17.36 26.23 -50.51
N SER A 59 -16.86 24.99 -50.60
CA SER A 59 -15.42 24.67 -50.65
C SER A 59 -14.65 25.42 -51.76
N ASP A 60 -15.33 25.72 -52.86
CA ASP A 60 -14.71 26.25 -54.08
C ASP A 60 -14.81 27.79 -54.18
N ARG A 61 -15.38 28.44 -53.16
CA ARG A 61 -15.51 29.90 -53.11
C ARG A 61 -14.26 30.53 -52.50
N TYR A 62 -13.63 31.42 -53.27
CA TYR A 62 -12.52 32.23 -52.78
C TYR A 62 -12.97 33.32 -51.80
N CYS A 63 -12.19 33.52 -50.75
CA CYS A 63 -12.36 34.66 -49.85
C CYS A 63 -11.88 35.96 -50.50
N MET A 64 -12.50 37.07 -50.13
CA MET A 64 -12.07 38.39 -50.56
C MET A 64 -10.67 38.71 -49.98
N ARG A 65 -9.94 39.68 -50.56
CA ARG A 65 -8.61 40.09 -50.06
C ARG A 65 -8.62 40.53 -48.59
N THR A 66 -9.72 41.12 -48.15
CA THR A 66 -9.97 41.59 -46.78
C THR A 66 -10.48 40.48 -45.84
N GLU A 67 -10.65 39.26 -46.34
CA GLU A 67 -11.11 38.10 -45.58
C GLU A 67 -9.96 37.10 -45.38
N ARG A 68 -10.11 36.20 -44.41
CA ARG A 68 -9.27 35.03 -44.16
C ARG A 68 -10.12 33.77 -44.28
N PHE A 69 -9.60 32.77 -44.98
CA PHE A 69 -10.23 31.47 -45.06
C PHE A 69 -10.08 30.71 -43.74
N MET A 70 -11.17 30.11 -43.27
CA MET A 70 -11.23 29.29 -42.07
C MET A 70 -12.04 28.03 -42.38
N THR A 71 -11.60 26.91 -41.84
CA THR A 71 -12.31 25.64 -41.90
C THR A 71 -12.51 25.14 -40.50
N TRP A 72 -13.73 24.72 -40.16
CA TRP A 72 -13.99 23.95 -38.96
C TRP A 72 -14.38 22.55 -39.39
N GLN A 73 -13.66 21.55 -38.92
CA GLN A 73 -14.13 20.18 -39.01
C GLN A 73 -14.98 19.89 -37.79
N SER A 74 -16.23 19.50 -37.99
CA SER A 74 -17.06 19.01 -36.89
C SER A 74 -16.35 17.82 -36.23
N GLY A 75 -15.86 18.00 -35.00
CA GLY A 75 -15.27 16.93 -34.18
C GLY A 75 -13.75 16.74 -34.27
N ALA A 76 -13.02 17.26 -35.26
CA ALA A 76 -11.56 17.01 -35.35
C ALA A 76 -10.75 17.73 -34.25
N ASP A 77 -10.99 19.02 -34.03
CA ASP A 77 -10.31 19.79 -32.98
C ASP A 77 -10.68 19.34 -31.55
N LEU A 78 -11.86 18.70 -31.40
CA LEU A 78 -12.35 18.18 -30.12
C LEU A 78 -11.91 16.74 -29.87
N SER A 79 -11.78 15.91 -30.91
CA SER A 79 -11.42 14.49 -30.80
C SER A 79 -10.08 14.26 -30.09
N GLY A 80 -9.10 15.15 -30.28
CA GLY A 80 -7.82 15.09 -29.57
C GLY A 80 -7.95 15.43 -28.08
N VAL A 81 -8.85 16.34 -27.73
CA VAL A 81 -9.14 16.69 -26.33
C VAL A 81 -9.95 15.57 -25.66
N GLU A 82 -10.91 14.99 -26.35
CA GLU A 82 -11.72 13.84 -25.88
C GLU A 82 -10.86 12.57 -25.66
N ALA A 83 -9.88 12.32 -26.54
CA ALA A 83 -8.91 11.25 -26.36
C ALA A 83 -8.05 11.47 -25.10
N ARG A 84 -7.62 12.71 -24.85
CA ARG A 84 -6.87 13.06 -23.63
C ARG A 84 -7.71 12.96 -22.37
N LEU A 85 -9.00 13.31 -22.44
CA LEU A 85 -9.93 13.18 -21.31
C LEU A 85 -10.13 11.70 -20.96
N THR A 86 -10.43 10.86 -21.94
CA THR A 86 -10.57 9.40 -21.75
C THR A 86 -9.30 8.79 -21.16
N ALA A 87 -8.12 9.21 -21.66
CA ALA A 87 -6.85 8.75 -21.12
C ALA A 87 -6.62 9.20 -19.66
N LEU A 88 -6.98 10.45 -19.34
CA LEU A 88 -6.85 10.99 -17.99
C LEU A 88 -7.82 10.32 -17.01
N GLU A 89 -9.06 10.06 -17.42
CA GLU A 89 -10.05 9.32 -16.63
C GLU A 89 -9.61 7.87 -16.38
N GLY A 90 -9.01 7.22 -17.38
CA GLY A 90 -8.39 5.90 -17.23
C GLY A 90 -7.22 5.93 -16.23
N LEU A 91 -6.39 6.98 -16.29
CA LEU A 91 -5.28 7.17 -15.34
C LEU A 91 -5.80 7.40 -13.91
N VAL A 92 -6.83 8.24 -13.72
CA VAL A 92 -7.46 8.48 -12.41
C VAL A 92 -8.02 7.18 -11.84
N THR A 93 -8.69 6.37 -12.67
CA THR A 93 -9.21 5.06 -12.25
C THR A 93 -8.09 4.12 -11.80
N THR A 94 -6.98 4.10 -12.55
CA THR A 94 -5.80 3.27 -12.23
C THR A 94 -5.11 3.73 -10.95
N GLN A 95 -4.94 5.04 -10.78
CA GLN A 95 -4.39 5.63 -9.56
C GLN A 95 -5.28 5.33 -8.35
N GLN A 96 -6.60 5.44 -8.50
CA GLN A 96 -7.55 5.13 -7.43
C GLN A 96 -7.47 3.66 -6.99
N ALA A 97 -7.33 2.73 -7.95
CA ALA A 97 -7.12 1.32 -7.65
C ALA A 97 -5.79 1.06 -6.92
N THR A 98 -4.74 1.79 -7.31
CA THR A 98 -3.41 1.69 -6.67
C THR A 98 -3.45 2.20 -5.23
N ILE A 99 -4.09 3.33 -4.98
CA ILE A 99 -4.26 3.91 -3.64
C ILE A 99 -5.04 2.96 -2.74
N ALA A 100 -6.12 2.35 -3.25
CA ALA A 100 -6.89 1.37 -2.49
C ALA A 100 -6.06 0.14 -2.09
N SER A 101 -5.23 -0.36 -3.01
CA SER A 101 -4.31 -1.48 -2.75
C SER A 101 -3.22 -1.13 -1.73
N GLN A 102 -2.65 0.06 -1.85
CA GLN A 102 -1.65 0.56 -0.90
C GLN A 102 -2.24 0.76 0.49
N GLN A 103 -3.46 1.29 0.59
CA GLN A 103 -4.14 1.45 1.89
C GLN A 103 -4.39 0.09 2.55
N ALA A 104 -4.86 -0.90 1.79
CA ALA A 104 -5.04 -2.26 2.32
C ALA A 104 -3.72 -2.87 2.81
N THR A 105 -2.62 -2.61 2.11
CA THR A 105 -1.28 -3.06 2.53
C THR A 105 -0.84 -2.36 3.83
N ILE A 106 -1.05 -1.04 3.95
CA ILE A 106 -0.72 -0.28 5.16
C ILE A 106 -1.54 -0.77 6.36
N ASP A 107 -2.83 -1.02 6.17
CA ASP A 107 -3.71 -1.50 7.23
C ASP A 107 -3.28 -2.88 7.74
N ASP A 108 -2.90 -3.79 6.82
CA ASP A 108 -2.38 -5.11 7.17
C ASP A 108 -1.04 -5.04 7.92
N LEU A 109 -0.09 -4.24 7.42
CA LEU A 109 1.21 -4.06 8.08
C LEU A 109 1.04 -3.42 9.48
N THR A 110 0.13 -2.45 9.61
CA THR A 110 -0.16 -1.79 10.89
C THR A 110 -0.81 -2.76 11.87
N ALA A 111 -1.62 -3.72 11.40
CA ALA A 111 -2.20 -4.75 12.26
C ALA A 111 -1.18 -5.79 12.73
N GLN A 112 -0.13 -6.06 11.95
CA GLN A 112 0.93 -7.00 12.32
C GLN A 112 1.91 -6.44 13.37
N VAL A 113 2.08 -5.13 13.46
CA VAL A 113 2.98 -4.48 14.45
C VAL A 113 2.19 -4.16 15.72
N PRO A 114 2.54 -4.75 16.88
CA PRO A 114 1.86 -4.44 18.13
C PRO A 114 2.04 -2.96 18.51
N ALA A 115 0.97 -2.30 18.97
CA ALA A 115 1.01 -0.90 19.40
C ALA A 115 1.99 -0.62 20.55
N CYS A 116 2.41 -1.65 21.28
CA CYS A 116 3.38 -1.55 22.35
C CYS A 116 4.85 -1.56 21.89
N LEU A 117 5.13 -1.87 20.61
CA LEU A 117 6.47 -1.88 20.04
C LEU A 117 6.78 -0.52 19.39
N SER A 118 7.87 0.11 19.82
CA SER A 118 8.37 1.38 19.29
C SER A 118 9.88 1.36 19.18
N THR A 119 10.47 2.29 18.41
CA THR A 119 11.93 2.48 18.37
C THR A 119 12.32 3.68 19.23
N ALA A 120 13.34 3.50 20.08
CA ALA A 120 13.98 4.60 20.79
C ALA A 120 14.95 5.36 19.86
N ASN A 121 15.44 6.53 20.31
CA ASN A 121 16.27 7.43 19.50
C ASN A 121 17.61 6.82 19.04
N ASP A 122 18.05 5.74 19.68
CA ASP A 122 19.27 4.98 19.40
C ASP A 122 19.02 3.73 18.54
N GLY A 123 17.79 3.51 18.07
CA GLY A 123 17.40 2.32 17.32
C GLY A 123 17.01 1.13 18.20
N THR A 124 16.95 1.28 19.53
CA THR A 124 16.51 0.22 20.44
C THR A 124 15.02 -0.06 20.28
N ALA A 125 14.64 -1.33 20.09
CA ALA A 125 13.26 -1.77 20.13
C ALA A 125 12.73 -1.72 21.58
N LEU A 126 11.73 -0.86 21.82
CA LEU A 126 11.08 -0.68 23.11
C LEU A 126 9.69 -1.32 23.10
N PHE A 127 9.46 -2.24 24.03
CA PHE A 127 8.15 -2.81 24.33
C PHE A 127 7.59 -2.15 25.60
N SER A 128 6.45 -1.47 25.50
CA SER A 128 5.84 -0.73 26.62
C SER A 128 4.38 -1.13 26.84
N GLY A 129 4.07 -1.60 28.04
CA GLY A 129 2.70 -2.01 28.40
C GLY A 129 2.24 -3.34 27.80
N CYS A 130 3.15 -4.19 27.32
CA CYS A 130 2.84 -5.54 26.84
C CYS A 130 3.93 -6.55 27.19
N ASN A 131 3.60 -7.85 27.10
CA ASN A 131 4.54 -8.95 27.26
C ASN A 131 5.13 -9.37 25.90
N VAL A 132 6.32 -9.95 25.92
CA VAL A 132 6.93 -10.61 24.75
C VAL A 132 6.88 -12.11 24.95
N GLN A 133 6.29 -12.83 24.00
CA GLN A 133 6.24 -14.29 23.99
C GLN A 133 6.90 -14.81 22.71
N ILE A 134 7.90 -15.69 22.87
CA ILE A 134 8.62 -16.31 21.75
C ILE A 134 8.26 -17.80 21.75
N ILE A 135 7.57 -18.26 20.71
CA ILE A 135 7.10 -19.64 20.59
C ILE A 135 7.62 -20.31 19.33
N ASN A 136 7.77 -21.62 19.38
CA ASN A 136 8.16 -22.44 18.23
C ASN A 136 7.02 -22.71 17.22
N GLY A 137 5.77 -22.34 17.56
CA GLY A 137 4.59 -22.52 16.73
C GLY A 137 4.02 -23.95 16.69
N GLN A 138 4.50 -24.87 17.54
CA GLN A 138 4.11 -26.30 17.50
C GLN A 138 3.07 -26.70 18.56
N GLY A 139 2.58 -25.74 19.36
CA GLY A 139 1.53 -25.99 20.35
C GLY A 139 1.99 -26.70 21.64
N SER A 140 3.29 -27.00 21.79
CA SER A 140 3.85 -27.58 23.01
C SER A 140 5.29 -27.09 23.23
N THR A 141 5.67 -26.89 24.50
CA THR A 141 7.04 -26.49 24.88
C THR A 141 8.06 -27.60 24.64
N ALA A 142 7.64 -28.87 24.76
CA ALA A 142 8.51 -30.03 24.66
C ALA A 142 8.85 -30.45 23.22
N THR A 143 8.18 -29.87 22.23
CA THR A 143 8.52 -30.09 20.82
C THR A 143 9.62 -29.10 20.41
N VAL A 144 10.58 -29.57 19.64
CA VAL A 144 11.73 -28.78 19.22
C VAL A 144 11.78 -28.67 17.70
N ASN A 145 12.02 -27.45 17.20
CA ASN A 145 12.21 -27.17 15.77
C ASN A 145 13.26 -26.06 15.52
N GLY A 146 14.07 -25.73 16.52
CA GLY A 146 15.06 -24.65 16.45
C GLY A 146 14.49 -23.23 16.58
N LYS A 147 13.16 -23.06 16.71
CA LYS A 147 12.50 -21.74 16.86
C LYS A 147 12.06 -21.51 18.30
N GLY A 148 11.67 -20.27 18.62
CA GLY A 148 11.22 -19.92 19.97
C GLY A 148 12.34 -19.48 20.92
N ASN A 149 13.57 -19.30 20.45
CA ASN A 149 14.73 -18.95 21.29
C ASN A 149 14.90 -17.42 21.40
N LEU A 150 15.35 -16.95 22.56
CA LEU A 150 15.91 -15.61 22.75
C LEU A 150 17.43 -15.69 22.63
N ILE A 151 18.00 -14.96 21.68
CA ILE A 151 19.44 -14.95 21.40
C ILE A 151 19.98 -13.55 21.67
N VAL A 152 21.05 -13.47 22.48
CA VAL A 152 21.81 -12.24 22.74
C VAL A 152 23.25 -12.47 22.27
N GLY A 153 23.61 -11.87 21.14
CA GLY A 153 24.88 -12.12 20.44
C GLY A 153 24.64 -12.50 18.96
N TYR A 154 25.66 -13.01 18.28
CA TYR A 154 25.54 -13.40 16.86
C TYR A 154 25.07 -14.85 16.68
N ASN A 155 24.97 -15.65 17.75
CA ASN A 155 24.68 -17.08 17.67
C ASN A 155 25.65 -17.76 16.69
N GLU A 156 26.94 -17.58 16.94
CA GLU A 156 28.06 -18.00 16.11
C GLU A 156 28.13 -19.52 16.03
N ASP A 157 27.95 -20.12 14.85
CA ASP A 157 27.90 -21.58 14.64
C ASP A 157 29.24 -22.15 14.18
N ASN A 158 29.80 -23.12 14.92
CA ASN A 158 31.02 -23.86 14.55
C ASN A 158 30.75 -25.35 14.23
N GLY A 159 29.54 -25.69 13.77
CA GLY A 159 29.08 -27.07 13.62
C GLY A 159 28.26 -27.54 14.82
N ASP A 160 27.65 -26.60 15.54
CA ASP A 160 26.90 -26.82 16.77
C ASP A 160 25.50 -27.37 16.48
N THR A 161 24.99 -28.25 17.36
CA THR A 161 23.61 -28.72 17.22
C THR A 161 22.64 -27.73 17.86
N ARG A 162 21.86 -27.03 17.02
CA ARG A 162 20.91 -25.97 17.45
C ARG A 162 19.47 -26.26 17.11
N THR A 163 19.07 -27.50 17.37
CA THR A 163 17.70 -27.97 17.14
C THR A 163 16.74 -27.57 18.25
N GLY A 164 17.25 -27.09 19.38
CA GLY A 164 16.49 -26.76 20.56
C GLY A 164 15.56 -25.55 20.41
N SER A 165 14.50 -25.52 21.21
CA SER A 165 13.45 -24.48 21.18
C SER A 165 13.24 -23.87 22.56
N HIS A 166 12.73 -22.65 22.64
CA HIS A 166 12.40 -22.02 23.93
C HIS A 166 13.61 -21.82 24.87
N ASN A 167 14.80 -21.61 24.32
CA ASN A 167 16.03 -21.38 25.09
C ASN A 167 16.39 -19.89 25.17
N VAL A 168 17.13 -19.51 26.22
CA VAL A 168 17.84 -18.23 26.32
C VAL A 168 19.32 -18.47 26.08
N VAL A 169 19.87 -17.88 25.03
CA VAL A 169 21.24 -18.13 24.55
C VAL A 169 22.01 -16.82 24.56
N VAL A 170 23.10 -16.74 25.32
CA VAL A 170 23.89 -15.50 25.50
C VAL A 170 25.38 -15.76 25.30
N GLY A 171 25.97 -15.26 24.22
CA GLY A 171 27.37 -15.54 23.88
C GLY A 171 27.50 -16.37 22.61
N SER A 172 28.59 -17.13 22.49
CA SER A 172 29.03 -17.71 21.22
C SER A 172 29.36 -19.21 21.28
N SER A 173 29.26 -19.88 20.12
CA SER A 173 29.57 -21.31 19.93
C SER A 173 28.75 -22.27 20.80
N HIS A 174 27.50 -21.94 21.14
CA HIS A 174 26.69 -22.84 21.97
C HIS A 174 25.99 -23.94 21.17
N THR A 175 25.97 -25.15 21.74
CA THR A 175 25.08 -26.23 21.32
C THR A 175 23.86 -26.27 22.25
N TYR A 176 22.65 -26.28 21.67
CA TYR A 176 21.39 -26.39 22.40
C TYR A 176 20.39 -27.24 21.62
N SER A 177 20.13 -28.46 22.11
CA SER A 177 19.34 -29.45 21.36
C SER A 177 17.98 -29.79 21.97
N SER A 178 17.73 -29.43 23.24
CA SER A 178 16.42 -29.59 23.92
C SER A 178 15.71 -28.24 24.12
N TYR A 179 14.84 -28.11 25.11
CA TYR A 179 13.97 -26.96 25.31
C TYR A 179 13.95 -26.40 26.72
N GLY A 180 13.55 -25.14 26.84
CA GLY A 180 13.39 -24.45 28.12
C GLY A 180 14.70 -24.17 28.86
N GLY A 181 15.83 -24.21 28.17
CA GLY A 181 17.15 -24.07 28.76
C GLY A 181 17.72 -22.66 28.73
N LEU A 182 18.77 -22.46 29.53
CA LEU A 182 19.57 -21.23 29.57
C LEU A 182 21.03 -21.60 29.33
N VAL A 183 21.67 -20.95 28.35
CA VAL A 183 23.10 -21.15 28.06
C VAL A 183 23.77 -19.80 27.90
N ALA A 184 24.87 -19.58 28.63
CA ALA A 184 25.65 -18.36 28.54
C ALA A 184 27.16 -18.64 28.54
N GLY A 185 27.95 -17.78 27.89
CA GLY A 185 29.41 -17.84 27.88
C GLY A 185 29.99 -18.20 26.51
N TYR A 186 30.93 -19.16 26.47
CA TYR A 186 31.60 -19.65 25.27
C TYR A 186 31.55 -21.18 25.22
N ASP A 187 31.17 -21.74 24.06
CA ASP A 187 31.33 -23.17 23.75
C ASP A 187 30.62 -24.16 24.70
N ASN A 188 29.56 -23.68 25.36
CA ASN A 188 28.74 -24.49 26.26
C ASN A 188 27.68 -25.32 25.53
N ILE A 189 27.32 -26.46 26.14
CA ILE A 189 26.34 -27.42 25.60
C ILE A 189 25.18 -27.63 26.58
N ILE A 190 23.95 -27.44 26.11
CA ILE A 190 22.73 -27.84 26.83
C ILE A 190 21.91 -28.86 26.00
N SER A 191 21.75 -30.08 26.53
CA SER A 191 21.05 -31.18 25.83
C SER A 191 19.91 -31.81 26.64
N GLY A 192 19.77 -31.48 27.92
CA GLY A 192 18.67 -31.91 28.77
C GLY A 192 17.50 -30.93 28.76
N ASP A 193 16.32 -31.42 29.11
CA ASP A 193 15.11 -30.61 29.28
C ASP A 193 15.33 -29.60 30.42
N TYR A 194 15.02 -28.33 30.18
CA TYR A 194 15.16 -27.24 31.15
C TYR A 194 16.60 -27.06 31.70
N ALA A 195 17.61 -27.49 30.95
CA ALA A 195 19.02 -27.42 31.38
C ALA A 195 19.54 -25.97 31.43
N SER A 196 20.41 -25.68 32.41
CA SER A 196 20.99 -24.34 32.60
C SER A 196 22.50 -24.39 32.77
N VAL A 197 23.23 -23.64 31.94
CA VAL A 197 24.68 -23.38 32.03
C VAL A 197 24.88 -21.87 31.96
N SER A 198 25.19 -21.22 33.07
CA SER A 198 25.22 -19.75 33.16
C SER A 198 26.62 -19.13 33.06
N GLY A 199 27.64 -19.90 32.68
CA GLY A 199 29.02 -19.43 32.54
C GLY A 199 29.99 -20.56 32.19
N GLY A 200 31.18 -20.16 31.73
CA GLY A 200 32.15 -21.01 31.02
C GLY A 200 32.58 -20.29 29.76
#